data_AF-A0A4P7W434-F1
#
_entry.id   AF-A0A4P7W434-F1
#
_cell.length_a   1.000
_cell.length_b   1.000
_cell.length_c   1.000
_cell.angle_alpha   90.00
_cell.angle_beta   90.00
_cell.angle_gamma   90.00
#
_symmetry.space_group_name_H-M   'P 1'
#
loop_
_entity.id
_entity.type
_entity.pdbx_description
1 polymer ?
#
loop_
_entity_poly.entity_id
_entity_poly.type
_entity_poly.pdbx_seq_one_letter_code
_entity_poly.pdbx_strand_id
1 'polypeptide(L)'
;MSTERTIDATKVNPSATAKGDAFVMTSAGGSLKKCDIDAITARLKELGVVSGRNIVKDSHPDKETTEYTLALLEYTEELAVGDIITITLFGELGSQKEYLQAIHNGGDGSRGATRLSKISDGIYRGTMIIHRTDGDGALHIYAVPNAVTSASKVKCVMVERGKTGSLMWTPAPEDVADLLAKSGGGKIHIPNMLHFSPAICGERSAA
;
A
#
# COMPACT_ATOMS: atom_id res chain seq x y z
N MET A 1 -0.19 18.54 -38.19
CA MET A 1 0.40 19.87 -37.89
C MET A 1 0.25 20.08 -36.39
N SER A 2 1.35 20.11 -35.64
CA SER A 2 1.31 20.37 -34.20
C SER A 2 1.11 21.87 -34.00
N THR A 3 0.00 22.27 -33.38
CA THR A 3 -0.20 23.66 -32.98
C THR A 3 0.64 23.93 -31.75
N GLU A 4 1.82 24.50 -31.97
CA GLU A 4 2.66 25.04 -30.90
C GLU A 4 1.90 26.19 -30.22
N ARG A 5 1.62 26.04 -28.92
CA ARG A 5 1.01 27.10 -28.11
C ARG A 5 2.13 27.79 -27.32
N THR A 6 2.46 29.02 -27.72
CA THR A 6 3.44 29.87 -27.04
C THR A 6 2.83 30.47 -25.78
N ILE A 7 3.54 30.37 -24.65
CA ILE A 7 3.14 31.02 -23.38
C ILE A 7 3.95 32.31 -23.22
N ASP A 8 3.25 33.43 -23.01
CA ASP A 8 3.84 34.73 -22.72
C ASP A 8 4.26 34.79 -21.24
N ALA A 9 5.56 34.67 -20.98
CA ALA A 9 6.15 34.64 -19.64
C ALA A 9 5.92 35.94 -18.84
N THR A 10 5.58 37.06 -19.49
CA THR A 10 5.28 38.32 -18.79
C THR A 10 3.89 38.33 -18.13
N LYS A 11 3.04 37.36 -18.47
CA LYS A 11 1.70 37.15 -17.90
C LYS A 11 1.63 36.02 -16.89
N VAL A 12 2.76 35.41 -16.56
CA VAL A 12 2.89 34.34 -15.57
C VAL A 12 3.60 34.92 -14.36
N ASN A 13 2.95 34.94 -13.21
CA ASN A 13 3.56 35.44 -11.97
C ASN A 13 3.86 34.24 -11.07
N PRO A 14 5.10 33.71 -11.03
CA PRO A 14 5.46 32.62 -10.13
C PRO A 14 5.48 33.16 -8.70
N SER A 15 4.41 32.96 -7.94
CA SER A 15 4.47 33.16 -6.49
C SER A 15 5.17 31.94 -5.90
N ALA A 16 6.41 32.12 -5.42
CA ALA A 16 7.06 31.14 -4.58
C ALA A 16 6.26 31.03 -3.27
N THR A 17 5.36 30.07 -3.21
CA THR A 17 4.84 29.59 -1.93
C THR A 17 5.91 28.70 -1.27
N ALA A 18 5.80 28.51 0.05
CA ALA A 18 6.83 27.87 0.85
C ALA A 18 7.29 26.52 0.26
N LYS A 19 8.53 26.13 0.57
CA LYS A 19 9.18 24.91 0.08
C LYS A 19 8.24 23.70 0.14
N GLY A 20 7.67 23.31 -1.00
CA GLY A 20 6.70 22.20 -1.11
C GLY A 20 5.44 22.50 -1.92
N ASP A 21 5.14 23.76 -2.23
CA ASP A 21 3.91 24.12 -2.95
C ASP A 21 4.05 24.10 -4.49
N ALA A 22 3.02 23.59 -5.15
CA ALA A 22 2.96 23.14 -6.55
C ALA A 22 3.38 24.15 -7.64
N PHE A 23 3.87 23.60 -8.76
CA PHE A 23 4.06 24.29 -10.04
C PHE A 23 2.69 24.70 -10.61
N VAL A 24 2.42 26.00 -10.75
CA VAL A 24 1.17 26.52 -11.33
C VAL A 24 1.41 26.98 -12.76
N MET A 25 0.67 26.43 -13.73
CA MET A 25 0.55 27.03 -15.08
C MET A 25 -0.84 27.69 -15.21
N THR A 26 -0.86 28.99 -15.54
CA THR A 26 -2.09 29.75 -15.79
C THR A 26 -2.34 29.92 -17.29
N SER A 27 -3.56 29.67 -17.77
CA SER A 27 -4.08 30.29 -18.99
C SER A 27 -4.81 31.59 -18.63
N ALA A 28 -4.59 32.63 -19.42
CA ALA A 28 -5.07 33.99 -19.13
C ALA A 28 -6.61 34.03 -18.99
N GLY A 29 -7.09 34.45 -17.82
CA GLY A 29 -8.50 34.77 -17.55
C GLY A 29 -9.25 33.85 -16.57
N GLY A 30 -8.66 32.72 -16.14
CA GLY A 30 -9.26 31.84 -15.13
C GLY A 30 -8.82 32.17 -13.70
N SER A 31 -9.73 32.09 -12.72
CA SER A 31 -9.35 32.10 -11.29
C SER A 31 -8.45 30.91 -10.98
N LEU A 32 -7.41 31.12 -10.17
CA LEU A 32 -6.52 30.08 -9.67
C LEU A 32 -7.32 29.02 -8.91
N LYS A 33 -7.30 27.77 -9.37
CA LYS A 33 -7.80 26.64 -8.57
C LYS A 33 -6.65 26.05 -7.79
N LYS A 34 -6.79 25.98 -6.47
CA LYS A 34 -5.83 25.27 -5.61
C LYS A 34 -5.75 23.82 -6.10
N CYS A 35 -4.53 23.38 -6.38
CA CYS A 35 -4.25 21.99 -6.65
C CYS A 35 -4.25 21.25 -5.31
N ASP A 36 -5.22 20.36 -5.11
CA ASP A 36 -5.28 19.53 -3.91
C ASP A 36 -4.32 18.35 -4.09
N ILE A 37 -3.09 18.50 -3.60
CA ILE A 37 -2.03 17.50 -3.71
C ILE A 37 -2.41 16.20 -3.01
N ASP A 38 -3.19 16.26 -1.93
CA ASP A 38 -3.63 15.08 -1.21
C ASP A 38 -4.66 14.30 -2.03
N ALA A 39 -5.61 15.01 -2.65
CA ALA A 39 -6.55 14.40 -3.59
C ALA A 39 -5.84 13.79 -4.80
N ILE A 40 -4.82 14.46 -5.35
CA ILE A 40 -4.02 13.93 -6.47
C ILE A 40 -3.24 12.70 -6.04
N THR A 41 -2.56 12.75 -4.90
CA THR A 41 -1.81 11.61 -4.37
C THR A 41 -2.74 10.41 -4.14
N ALA A 42 -3.92 10.64 -3.57
CA ALA A 42 -4.93 9.59 -3.40
C ALA A 42 -5.34 8.98 -4.74
N ARG A 43 -5.60 9.80 -5.77
CA ARG A 43 -5.91 9.32 -7.13
C ARG A 43 -4.76 8.53 -7.76
N LEU A 44 -3.51 8.97 -7.59
CA LEU A 44 -2.35 8.26 -8.11
C LEU A 44 -2.18 6.89 -7.43
N LYS A 45 -2.48 6.78 -6.13
CA LYS A 45 -2.52 5.49 -5.40
C LYS A 45 -3.62 4.57 -5.92
N GLU A 46 -4.81 5.12 -6.15
CA GLU A 46 -5.96 4.40 -6.73
C GLU A 46 -5.70 3.93 -8.16
N LEU A 47 -4.90 4.67 -8.93
CA LEU A 47 -4.48 4.29 -10.29
C LEU A 47 -3.27 3.35 -10.30
N GLY A 48 -2.66 3.05 -9.15
CA GLY A 48 -1.46 2.23 -9.05
C GLY A 48 -0.21 2.90 -9.64
N VAL A 49 -0.18 4.23 -9.71
CA VAL A 49 0.98 4.99 -10.20
C VAL A 49 2.02 5.18 -9.10
N VAL A 50 1.57 5.33 -7.86
CA VAL A 50 2.41 5.47 -6.67
C VAL A 50 1.89 4.59 -5.55
N SER A 51 2.77 4.22 -4.62
CA SER A 51 2.39 3.66 -3.33
C SER A 51 2.69 4.63 -2.20
N GLY A 52 2.01 4.49 -1.06
CA GLY A 52 2.48 5.11 0.19
C GLY A 52 3.62 4.33 0.84
N ARG A 53 3.87 4.64 2.12
CA ARG A 53 4.81 3.91 2.99
C ARG A 53 4.16 2.64 3.49
N ASN A 54 4.81 1.50 3.28
CA ASN A 54 4.40 0.25 3.91
C ASN A 54 4.84 0.27 5.39
N ILE A 55 3.91 0.01 6.30
CA ILE A 55 4.17 0.05 7.75
C ILE A 55 4.28 -1.34 8.38
N VAL A 56 4.50 -2.39 7.58
CA VAL A 56 4.75 -3.75 8.05
C VAL A 56 6.01 -4.34 7.42
N LYS A 57 6.81 -5.06 8.23
CA LYS A 57 8.04 -5.73 7.82
C LYS A 57 7.77 -7.04 7.10
N ASP A 58 8.78 -7.53 6.37
CA ASP A 58 8.79 -8.84 5.71
C ASP A 58 7.51 -9.12 4.92
N SER A 59 7.01 -8.06 4.29
CA SER A 59 5.65 -8.02 3.76
C SER A 59 5.50 -8.64 2.38
N HIS A 60 6.51 -9.39 1.93
CA HIS A 60 6.49 -10.28 0.77
C HIS A 60 6.81 -11.71 1.21
N PRO A 61 5.89 -12.36 1.97
CA PRO A 61 6.12 -13.71 2.48
C PRO A 61 6.11 -14.80 1.38
N ASP A 62 5.50 -14.52 0.21
CA ASP A 62 5.31 -15.46 -0.92
C ASP A 62 4.99 -16.91 -0.48
N LYS A 63 3.86 -17.05 0.23
CA LYS A 63 3.46 -18.28 0.90
C LYS A 63 2.11 -18.76 0.40
N GLU A 64 2.01 -20.07 0.17
CA GLU A 64 0.76 -20.79 -0.04
C GLU A 64 0.56 -21.80 1.09
N THR A 65 -0.64 -21.85 1.67
CA THR A 65 -0.91 -22.70 2.83
C THR A 65 -2.39 -23.02 3.00
N THR A 66 -2.67 -24.17 3.60
CA THR A 66 -4.01 -24.59 4.03
C THR A 66 -4.37 -24.12 5.43
N GLU A 67 -3.42 -23.54 6.16
CA GLU A 67 -3.60 -23.06 7.51
C GLU A 67 -4.60 -21.90 7.58
N TYR A 68 -5.26 -21.75 8.73
CA TYR A 68 -6.15 -20.62 8.97
C TYR A 68 -5.41 -19.29 8.95
N THR A 69 -4.23 -19.24 9.59
CA THR A 69 -3.35 -18.07 9.61
C THR A 69 -2.54 -18.00 8.33
N LEU A 70 -2.85 -17.00 7.51
CA LEU A 70 -2.21 -16.78 6.22
C LEU A 70 -0.92 -15.98 6.38
N ALA A 71 -0.94 -14.89 7.16
CA ALA A 71 0.22 -14.06 7.45
C ALA A 71 0.18 -13.47 8.86
N LEU A 72 1.36 -13.26 9.44
CA LEU A 72 1.59 -12.52 10.67
C LEU A 72 2.74 -11.55 10.38
N LEU A 73 2.48 -10.24 10.45
CA LEU A 73 3.42 -9.21 10.02
C LEU A 73 3.59 -8.15 11.11
N GLU A 74 4.83 -7.90 11.52
CA GLU A 74 5.15 -6.89 12.54
C GLU A 74 5.02 -5.48 11.96
N TYR A 75 4.48 -4.54 12.75
CA TYR A 75 4.47 -3.14 12.37
C TYR A 75 5.86 -2.51 12.49
N THR A 76 6.20 -1.59 11.59
CA THR A 76 7.47 -0.82 11.64
C THR A 76 7.39 0.42 12.52
N GLU A 77 6.19 0.78 12.95
CA GLU A 77 5.91 1.94 13.77
C GLU A 77 4.73 1.65 14.72
N GLU A 78 4.67 2.40 15.81
CA GLU A 78 3.58 2.27 16.78
C GLU A 78 2.26 2.84 16.22
N LEU A 79 1.17 2.12 16.48
CA LEU A 79 -0.18 2.55 16.19
C LEU A 79 -0.86 3.05 17.45
N ALA A 80 -1.62 4.14 17.35
CA ALA A 80 -2.39 4.70 18.43
C ALA A 80 -3.90 4.36 18.29
N VAL A 81 -4.62 4.40 19.40
CA VAL A 81 -6.09 4.30 19.38
C VAL A 81 -6.67 5.43 18.52
N GLY A 82 -7.57 5.08 17.60
CA GLY A 82 -8.17 5.99 16.63
C GLY A 82 -7.42 6.07 15.29
N ASP A 83 -6.20 5.52 15.20
CA ASP A 83 -5.52 5.42 13.91
C ASP A 83 -6.35 4.61 12.92
N ILE A 84 -6.32 5.04 11.67
CA ILE A 84 -6.95 4.35 10.56
C ILE A 84 -5.85 3.80 9.68
N ILE A 85 -5.92 2.52 9.35
CA ILE A 85 -5.01 1.88 8.40
C ILE A 85 -5.79 1.17 7.30
N THR A 86 -5.22 1.14 6.11
CA THR A 86 -5.73 0.39 4.96
C THR A 86 -4.75 -0.71 4.60
N ILE A 87 -5.27 -1.93 4.47
CA ILE A 87 -4.53 -3.14 4.13
C ILE A 87 -4.88 -3.50 2.71
N THR A 88 -3.88 -3.66 1.85
CA THR A 88 -4.01 -4.26 0.51
C THR A 88 -3.19 -5.54 0.46
N LEU A 89 -3.85 -6.67 0.26
CA LEU A 89 -3.21 -7.98 0.12
C LEU A 89 -3.23 -8.41 -1.34
N PHE A 90 -2.08 -8.89 -1.81
CA PHE A 90 -1.89 -9.51 -3.11
C PHE A 90 -1.78 -11.02 -2.93
N GLY A 91 -2.64 -11.79 -3.57
CA GLY A 91 -2.71 -13.24 -3.37
C GLY A 91 -4.02 -13.86 -3.83
N GLU A 92 -4.29 -15.07 -3.36
CA GLU A 92 -5.42 -15.89 -3.77
C GLU A 92 -6.15 -16.44 -2.55
N LEU A 93 -7.48 -16.42 -2.62
CA LEU A 93 -8.33 -17.02 -1.59
C LEU A 93 -8.69 -18.44 -2.04
N GLY A 94 -8.45 -19.42 -1.17
CA GLY A 94 -8.75 -20.82 -1.45
C GLY A 94 -10.22 -21.08 -1.76
N SER A 95 -10.49 -22.13 -2.54
CA SER A 95 -11.85 -22.51 -2.89
C SER A 95 -12.70 -22.80 -1.65
N GLN A 96 -13.95 -22.34 -1.61
CA GLN A 96 -14.86 -22.48 -0.45
C GLN A 96 -14.45 -21.69 0.80
N LYS A 97 -13.30 -21.02 0.82
CA LYS A 97 -13.07 -19.93 1.78
C LYS A 97 -13.97 -18.76 1.39
N GLU A 98 -14.52 -18.10 2.39
CA GLU A 98 -15.49 -17.02 2.22
C GLU A 98 -14.83 -15.65 2.14
N TYR A 99 -13.75 -15.43 2.91
CA TYR A 99 -13.04 -14.16 2.94
C TYR A 99 -11.68 -14.21 3.62
N LEU A 100 -10.91 -13.14 3.40
CA LEU A 100 -9.73 -12.82 4.17
C LEU A 100 -10.11 -11.83 5.29
N GLN A 101 -9.61 -12.08 6.49
CA GLN A 101 -9.84 -11.25 7.67
C GLN A 101 -8.51 -10.71 8.17
N ALA A 102 -8.40 -9.40 8.30
CA ALA A 102 -7.27 -8.75 8.95
C ALA A 102 -7.64 -8.37 10.39
N ILE A 103 -6.76 -8.67 11.34
CA ILE A 103 -6.94 -8.37 12.77
C ILE A 103 -5.67 -7.73 13.33
N HIS A 104 -5.84 -6.59 13.98
CA HIS A 104 -4.77 -5.93 14.73
C HIS A 104 -4.54 -6.66 16.05
N ASN A 105 -3.28 -7.04 16.32
CA ASN A 105 -2.88 -7.70 17.57
C ASN A 105 -3.60 -9.04 17.85
N GLY A 106 -4.04 -9.73 16.79
CA GLY A 106 -4.73 -11.03 16.87
C GLY A 106 -6.02 -11.02 17.72
N GLY A 107 -6.47 -12.22 18.11
CA GLY A 107 -7.64 -12.40 18.98
C GLY A 107 -8.98 -12.36 18.24
N ASP A 108 -10.02 -11.86 18.93
CA ASP A 108 -11.41 -11.85 18.47
C ASP A 108 -11.77 -10.67 17.54
N GLY A 109 -10.81 -9.78 17.28
CA GLY A 109 -11.00 -8.59 16.46
C GLY A 109 -11.43 -7.33 17.22
N SER A 110 -11.65 -7.39 18.55
CA SER A 110 -12.12 -6.23 19.33
C SER A 110 -11.13 -5.05 19.34
N ARG A 111 -9.85 -5.32 19.04
CA ARG A 111 -8.77 -4.33 18.99
C ARG A 111 -8.71 -3.57 17.66
N GLY A 112 -9.39 -4.10 16.66
CA GLY A 112 -9.37 -3.64 15.28
C GLY A 112 -9.45 -4.84 14.37
N ALA A 113 -10.47 -4.88 13.51
CA ALA A 113 -10.64 -5.93 12.52
C ALA A 113 -11.28 -5.38 11.24
N THR A 114 -10.94 -5.96 10.10
CA THR A 114 -11.60 -5.65 8.82
C THR A 114 -11.55 -6.85 7.87
N ARG A 115 -12.67 -7.08 7.17
CA ARG A 115 -12.73 -8.04 6.07
C ARG A 115 -12.04 -7.43 4.86
N LEU A 116 -11.12 -8.16 4.24
CA LEU A 116 -10.51 -7.73 2.99
C LEU A 116 -11.43 -8.16 1.83
N SER A 117 -12.04 -7.17 1.19
CA SER A 117 -12.91 -7.36 0.04
C SER A 117 -12.06 -7.46 -1.23
N LYS A 118 -12.42 -8.38 -2.14
CA LYS A 118 -11.76 -8.48 -3.44
C LYS A 118 -12.07 -7.22 -4.26
N ILE A 119 -11.04 -6.48 -4.65
CA ILE A 119 -11.18 -5.27 -5.48
C ILE A 119 -10.72 -5.47 -6.93
N SER A 120 -9.92 -6.52 -7.16
CA SER A 120 -9.49 -7.00 -8.47
C SER A 120 -9.07 -8.45 -8.33
N ASP A 121 -8.90 -9.17 -9.44
CA ASP A 121 -8.25 -10.47 -9.41
C ASP A 121 -6.87 -10.36 -8.76
N GLY A 122 -6.62 -11.26 -7.81
CA GLY A 122 -5.38 -11.25 -7.03
C GLY A 122 -5.26 -10.17 -5.96
N ILE A 123 -6.23 -9.24 -5.81
CA ILE A 123 -6.10 -8.07 -4.92
C ILE A 123 -7.30 -7.92 -3.98
N TYR A 124 -7.01 -7.87 -2.68
CA TYR A 124 -7.99 -7.73 -1.61
C TYR A 124 -7.67 -6.49 -0.77
N ARG A 125 -8.70 -5.75 -0.33
CA ARG A 125 -8.52 -4.54 0.47
C ARG A 125 -9.53 -4.40 1.59
N GLY A 126 -9.07 -3.89 2.73
CA GLY A 126 -9.93 -3.48 3.84
C GLY A 126 -9.30 -2.31 4.60
N THR A 127 -10.14 -1.56 5.29
CA THR A 127 -9.73 -0.46 6.17
C THR A 127 -10.21 -0.77 7.58
N MET A 128 -9.38 -0.51 8.58
CA MET A 128 -9.71 -0.72 9.98
C MET A 128 -9.33 0.50 10.83
N ILE A 129 -10.03 0.62 11.96
CA ILE A 129 -9.71 1.60 13.01
C ILE A 129 -9.09 0.83 14.17
N ILE A 130 -8.01 1.37 14.73
CA ILE A 130 -7.37 0.82 15.93
C ILE A 130 -8.19 1.22 17.15
N HIS A 131 -8.70 0.23 17.88
CA HIS A 131 -9.52 0.46 19.08
C HIS A 131 -8.72 0.29 20.37
N ARG A 132 -7.70 -0.56 20.35
CA ARG A 132 -6.82 -0.87 21.48
C ARG A 132 -5.45 -1.29 20.94
N THR A 133 -4.39 -1.05 21.72
CA THR A 133 -3.00 -1.29 21.31
C THR A 133 -2.31 -2.40 22.11
N ASP A 134 -3.00 -3.01 23.08
CA ASP A 134 -2.47 -4.17 23.79
C ASP A 134 -2.40 -5.40 22.87
N GLY A 135 -1.36 -6.23 23.01
CA GLY A 135 -1.17 -7.46 22.23
C GLY A 135 0.25 -7.63 21.73
N ASP A 136 0.42 -8.34 20.62
CA ASP A 136 1.72 -8.76 20.10
C ASP A 136 2.37 -7.79 19.10
N GLY A 137 1.70 -6.68 18.75
CA GLY A 137 2.25 -5.68 17.85
C GLY A 137 2.29 -6.12 16.39
N ALA A 138 1.46 -7.09 16.00
CA ALA A 138 1.43 -7.62 14.65
C ALA A 138 0.04 -7.52 13.99
N LEU A 139 0.04 -7.43 12.66
CA LEU A 139 -1.12 -7.67 11.83
C LEU A 139 -1.27 -9.17 11.58
N HIS A 140 -2.43 -9.72 11.92
CA HIS A 140 -2.79 -11.11 11.64
C HIS A 140 -3.76 -11.15 10.47
N ILE A 141 -3.49 -12.00 9.49
CA ILE A 141 -4.36 -12.22 8.34
C ILE A 141 -4.80 -13.68 8.31
N TYR A 142 -6.11 -13.91 8.26
CA TYR A 142 -6.72 -15.23 8.24
C TYR A 142 -7.51 -15.50 6.97
N ALA A 143 -7.52 -16.75 6.52
CA ALA A 143 -8.41 -17.25 5.47
C ALA A 143 -9.60 -17.98 6.11
N VAL A 144 -10.78 -17.36 6.06
CA VAL A 144 -12.00 -17.78 6.78
C VAL A 144 -12.92 -18.60 5.86
N PRO A 145 -13.61 -19.66 6.34
CA PRO A 145 -13.57 -20.20 7.70
C PRO A 145 -12.40 -21.16 7.94
N ASN A 146 -12.02 -21.33 9.22
CA ASN A 146 -10.97 -22.25 9.65
C ASN A 146 -11.25 -23.71 9.24
N ALA A 147 -12.53 -24.12 9.23
CA ALA A 147 -12.93 -25.48 8.88
C ALA A 147 -12.62 -25.90 7.43
N VAL A 148 -12.39 -24.95 6.52
CA VAL A 148 -12.05 -25.21 5.12
C VAL A 148 -10.53 -25.32 4.97
N THR A 149 -10.02 -26.36 4.33
CA THR A 149 -8.58 -26.63 4.20
C THR A 149 -8.04 -26.42 2.79
N SER A 150 -8.80 -25.77 1.90
CA SER A 150 -8.28 -25.34 0.59
C SER A 150 -7.13 -24.33 0.79
N ALA A 151 -6.05 -24.48 0.02
CA ALA A 151 -4.92 -23.57 0.12
C ALA A 151 -5.29 -22.13 -0.29
N SER A 152 -4.85 -21.15 0.50
CA SER A 152 -4.85 -19.74 0.14
C SER A 152 -3.40 -19.27 -0.01
N LYS A 153 -3.19 -18.26 -0.86
CA LYS A 153 -1.87 -17.72 -1.16
C LYS A 153 -1.80 -16.26 -0.73
N VAL A 154 -0.71 -15.91 -0.05
CA VAL A 154 -0.30 -14.53 0.18
C VAL A 154 1.02 -14.31 -0.52
N LYS A 155 1.02 -13.44 -1.53
CA LYS A 155 2.23 -13.01 -2.20
C LYS A 155 2.86 -11.88 -1.40
N CYS A 156 2.07 -10.84 -1.14
CA CYS A 156 2.53 -9.61 -0.50
C CYS A 156 1.40 -8.88 0.21
N VAL A 157 1.76 -8.05 1.18
CA VAL A 157 0.84 -7.23 1.96
C VAL A 157 1.38 -5.79 2.02
N MET A 158 0.51 -4.84 1.70
CA MET A 158 0.76 -3.42 1.85
C MET A 158 -0.14 -2.89 2.95
N VAL A 159 0.44 -2.27 3.98
CA VAL A 159 -0.32 -1.58 5.03
C VAL A 159 0.06 -0.11 5.00
N GLU A 160 -0.93 0.76 4.93
CA GLU A 160 -0.74 2.21 4.88
C GLU A 160 -1.63 2.90 5.90
N ARG A 161 -1.16 4.02 6.46
CA ARG A 161 -2.02 4.92 7.22
C ARG A 161 -3.07 5.57 6.33
N GLY A 162 -4.24 5.82 6.92
CA GLY A 162 -5.38 6.48 6.29
C GLY A 162 -6.33 5.50 5.60
N LYS A 163 -7.30 6.07 4.89
CA LYS A 163 -8.41 5.36 4.23
C LYS A 163 -8.12 4.96 2.78
N THR A 164 -7.01 5.42 2.21
CA THR A 164 -6.66 5.20 0.81
C THR A 164 -5.51 4.22 0.73
N GLY A 165 -5.76 3.07 0.10
CA GLY A 165 -4.74 2.05 -0.15
C GLY A 165 -4.19 2.10 -1.58
N SER A 166 -2.95 1.67 -1.73
CA SER A 166 -2.21 1.59 -2.98
C SER A 166 -2.49 0.27 -3.70
N LEU A 167 -2.62 0.31 -5.03
CA LEU A 167 -2.72 -0.91 -5.85
C LEU A 167 -1.36 -1.56 -6.13
N MET A 168 -0.29 -0.99 -5.59
CA MET A 168 1.09 -1.41 -5.79
C MET A 168 1.70 -1.71 -4.44
N TRP A 169 2.43 -2.81 -4.36
CA TRP A 169 3.20 -3.15 -3.18
C TRP A 169 4.58 -2.49 -3.24
N THR A 170 5.04 -2.05 -2.08
CA THR A 170 6.45 -1.73 -1.82
C THR A 170 6.86 -2.33 -0.48
N PRO A 171 8.14 -2.71 -0.30
CA PRO A 171 8.63 -3.16 1.00
C PRO A 171 8.56 -2.02 2.03
N ALA A 172 8.64 -2.36 3.31
CA ALA A 172 8.86 -1.33 4.31
C ALA A 172 10.21 -0.63 4.06
N PRO A 173 10.30 0.71 4.25
CA PRO A 173 11.58 1.41 4.17
C PRO A 173 12.66 0.80 5.10
N GLU A 174 12.24 0.27 6.23
CA GLU A 174 13.08 -0.42 7.20
C GLU A 174 13.69 -1.70 6.62
N ASP A 175 12.92 -2.50 5.88
CA ASP A 175 13.44 -3.70 5.20
C ASP A 175 14.52 -3.33 4.16
N VAL A 176 14.31 -2.23 3.44
CA VAL A 176 15.29 -1.72 2.46
C VAL A 176 16.54 -1.22 3.17
N ALA A 177 16.39 -0.48 4.28
CA ALA A 177 17.51 0.01 5.07
C ALA A 177 18.36 -1.14 5.64
N ASP A 178 17.72 -2.20 6.15
CA ASP A 178 18.40 -3.38 6.67
C ASP A 178 19.18 -4.12 5.57
N LEU A 179 18.61 -4.24 4.36
CA LEU A 179 19.31 -4.81 3.21
C LEU A 179 20.53 -3.96 2.82
N LEU A 180 20.39 -2.64 2.81
CA LEU A 180 21.48 -1.72 2.49
C LEU A 180 22.60 -1.80 3.54
N ALA A 181 22.24 -1.84 4.83
CA ALA A 181 23.20 -1.96 5.93
C ALA A 181 24.00 -3.28 5.84
N LYS A 182 23.32 -4.39 5.53
CA LYS A 182 23.96 -5.70 5.31
C LYS A 182 24.89 -5.74 4.10
N SER A 183 24.65 -4.89 3.09
CA SER A 183 25.44 -4.85 1.85
C SER A 183 26.78 -4.12 1.95
N GLY A 184 27.10 -3.48 3.09
CA GLY A 184 28.43 -2.98 3.40
C GLY A 184 29.00 -1.89 2.46
N GLY A 185 28.16 -1.18 1.71
CA GLY A 185 28.60 -0.07 0.84
C GLY A 185 29.43 -0.46 -0.39
N GLY A 186 29.61 -1.75 -0.66
CA GLY A 186 30.21 -2.24 -1.90
C GLY A 186 29.28 -2.08 -3.09
N LYS A 187 29.80 -2.22 -4.32
CA LYS A 187 28.96 -2.42 -5.51
C LYS A 187 28.05 -3.61 -5.22
N ILE A 188 26.79 -3.31 -4.94
CA ILE A 188 25.77 -4.31 -4.79
C ILE A 188 25.71 -4.98 -6.17
N HIS A 189 26.17 -6.23 -6.28
CA HIS A 189 25.67 -7.06 -7.36
C HIS A 189 24.24 -7.30 -6.96
N ILE A 190 23.33 -6.61 -7.64
CA ILE A 190 21.92 -6.62 -7.32
C ILE A 190 21.22 -7.57 -8.30
N PRO A 191 21.31 -8.90 -8.17
CA PRO A 191 20.35 -9.76 -8.83
C PRO A 191 19.08 -9.68 -7.98
N ASN A 192 18.37 -8.54 -7.99
CA ASN A 192 16.91 -8.43 -7.75
C ASN A 192 16.32 -7.04 -7.38
N MET A 193 17.04 -5.92 -7.24
CA MET A 193 16.38 -4.61 -7.00
C MET A 193 15.59 -4.08 -8.21
N LEU A 194 15.84 -4.56 -9.44
CA LEU A 194 14.91 -4.35 -10.55
C LEU A 194 13.61 -5.17 -10.42
N HIS A 195 13.51 -6.01 -9.40
CA HIS A 195 12.31 -6.79 -9.10
C HIS A 195 11.41 -6.14 -8.06
N PHE A 196 11.72 -4.98 -7.47
CA PHE A 196 10.68 -4.13 -6.82
C PHE A 196 9.73 -3.48 -7.86
N SER A 197 9.54 -4.16 -8.99
CA SER A 197 8.57 -3.84 -9.99
C SER A 197 7.17 -4.13 -9.43
N PRO A 198 6.17 -3.34 -9.81
CA PRO A 198 4.77 -3.76 -9.87
C PRO A 198 4.54 -5.25 -10.11
N ALA A 199 5.36 -5.84 -10.98
CA ALA A 199 5.29 -7.22 -11.44
C ALA A 199 5.48 -8.28 -10.35
N ILE A 200 6.19 -8.02 -9.24
CA ILE A 200 6.28 -9.02 -8.16
C ILE A 200 4.91 -9.24 -7.54
N CYS A 201 4.10 -8.20 -7.33
CA CYS A 201 2.88 -8.33 -6.54
C CYS A 201 1.59 -8.19 -7.35
N GLY A 202 1.63 -7.44 -8.45
CA GLY A 202 0.49 -7.10 -9.28
C GLY A 202 0.80 -7.22 -10.76
N GLU A 203 0.86 -8.43 -11.29
CA GLU A 203 0.51 -8.62 -12.69
C GLU A 203 -1.00 -8.44 -12.80
N ARG A 204 -1.45 -7.30 -13.36
CA ARG A 204 -2.75 -7.28 -14.02
C ARG A 204 -2.64 -8.30 -15.14
N SER A 205 -3.41 -9.39 -15.07
CA SER A 205 -3.61 -10.25 -16.23
C SER A 205 -4.02 -9.34 -17.39
N ALA A 206 -3.17 -9.24 -18.40
CA ALA A 206 -3.51 -8.54 -19.62
C ALA A 206 -4.66 -9.34 -20.26
N ALA A 207 -5.85 -8.73 -20.27
CA ALA A 207 -6.95 -9.19 -21.10
C ALA A 207 -6.65 -8.91 -22.58
#